data_AF-A0A378IDM1-F1
#
_entry.id   AF-A0A378IDM1-F1
#
_cell.length_a   1.000
_cell.length_b   1.000
_cell.length_c   1.000
_cell.angle_alpha   90.00
_cell.angle_beta   90.00
_cell.angle_gamma   90.00
#
_symmetry.space_group_name_H-M   'P 1'
#
loop_
_entity.id
_entity.type
_entity.pdbx_description
1 polymer ?
#
loop_
_entity_poly.entity_id
_entity_poly.type
_entity_poly.pdbx_seq_one_letter_code
_entity_poly.pdbx_strand_id
1 'polypeptide(L)'
;MGELKTTTRGSSVGEYLPYSAAIKQACQVVAYSPEGARYLEQQTINKMTRLGKLEEAQQVLKVLADFRRSVEMQQDRPSPQSNEGPVRSDFQNFQHNFAQSAIETIKKLASGPIKLDFALNQETKIIRGFSSNGNVLPAGDPLLAALDLTFNAWLAERNMISKGSRIYECDSNGDIKKDAAGNRVNVDAVKLSKMISDPEHGFQKTLSSKGVNVTVEQHRYPEQRAEAKQAASAQAQREPDQEAPTSGSGMGAGG
;
A
#
# COMPACT_ATOMS: atom_id res chain seq x y z
N MET A 1 -47.61 25.41 -9.39
CA MET A 1 -46.26 25.76 -9.86
C MET A 1 -45.80 26.94 -9.02
N GLY A 2 -44.87 26.73 -8.09
CA GLY A 2 -44.37 27.79 -7.22
C GLY A 2 -43.29 28.57 -7.94
N GLU A 3 -43.48 29.88 -8.08
CA GLU A 3 -42.52 30.79 -8.69
C GLU A 3 -41.20 30.79 -7.92
N LEU A 4 -40.11 30.46 -8.62
CA LEU A 4 -38.75 30.62 -8.11
C LEU A 4 -38.47 32.13 -8.03
N LYS A 5 -38.36 32.65 -6.81
CA LYS A 5 -37.90 34.02 -6.57
C LYS A 5 -36.48 34.17 -7.13
N THR A 6 -36.35 34.83 -8.27
CA THR A 6 -35.06 35.25 -8.81
C THR A 6 -34.51 36.35 -7.92
N THR A 7 -33.42 36.07 -7.20
CA THR A 7 -32.73 37.06 -6.37
C THR A 7 -32.21 38.19 -7.25
N THR A 8 -32.64 39.39 -6.92
CA THR A 8 -32.32 40.65 -7.57
C THR A 8 -30.81 40.90 -7.62
N ARG A 9 -30.35 41.34 -8.80
CA ARG A 9 -29.01 41.81 -9.13
C ARG A 9 -28.61 42.93 -8.15
N GLY A 10 -27.60 42.68 -7.30
CA GLY A 10 -27.10 43.69 -6.35
C GLY A 10 -26.71 43.14 -4.97
N SER A 11 -26.20 41.91 -4.87
CA SER A 11 -25.73 41.40 -3.58
C SER A 11 -24.43 42.10 -3.20
N SER A 12 -24.50 43.02 -2.23
CA SER A 12 -23.38 43.50 -1.41
C SER A 12 -22.82 42.40 -0.50
N VAL A 13 -22.81 41.16 -0.98
CA VAL A 13 -22.21 40.02 -0.31
C VAL A 13 -20.75 40.10 -0.71
N GLY A 14 -19.91 40.57 0.22
CA GLY A 14 -18.47 40.51 0.04
C GLY A 14 -18.09 39.12 -0.46
N GLU A 15 -17.18 39.05 -1.41
CA GLU A 15 -16.86 37.76 -2.01
C GLU A 15 -16.12 36.88 -0.99
N TYR A 16 -16.87 36.02 -0.30
CA TYR A 16 -16.34 35.22 0.81
C TYR A 16 -15.61 33.98 0.29
N LEU A 17 -14.57 33.60 1.03
CA LEU A 17 -13.91 32.32 0.88
C LEU A 17 -14.92 31.19 1.17
N PRO A 18 -14.95 30.13 0.36
CA PRO A 18 -15.80 28.98 0.63
C PRO A 18 -15.36 28.29 1.92
N TYR A 19 -16.31 27.95 2.78
CA TYR A 19 -16.05 27.13 3.95
C TYR A 19 -15.66 25.71 3.54
N SER A 20 -14.85 25.03 4.37
CA SER A 20 -14.39 23.67 4.11
C SER A 20 -15.53 22.67 3.87
N ALA A 21 -16.68 22.85 4.53
CA ALA A 21 -17.86 22.03 4.32
C ALA A 21 -18.43 22.14 2.89
N ALA A 22 -18.46 23.36 2.33
CA ALA A 22 -18.95 23.59 0.97
C ALA A 22 -18.02 22.97 -0.08
N ILE A 23 -16.69 23.05 0.14
CA ILE A 23 -15.70 22.39 -0.73
C ILE A 23 -15.90 20.87 -0.69
N LYS A 24 -16.08 20.28 0.50
CA LYS A 24 -16.35 18.85 0.65
C LYS A 24 -17.63 18.42 -0.08
N GLN A 25 -18.71 19.19 0.04
CA GLN A 25 -19.94 18.93 -0.69
C GLN A 25 -19.74 19.02 -2.20
N ALA A 26 -18.99 20.02 -2.68
CA ALA A 26 -18.67 20.15 -4.09
C ALA A 26 -17.88 18.93 -4.60
N CYS A 27 -16.88 18.44 -3.84
CA CYS A 27 -16.18 17.20 -4.15
C CYS A 27 -17.13 16.00 -4.26
N GLN A 28 -18.12 15.88 -3.37
CA GLN A 28 -19.11 14.79 -3.42
C GLN A 28 -19.96 14.84 -4.69
N VAL A 29 -20.36 16.04 -5.13
CA VAL A 29 -21.17 16.24 -6.35
C VAL A 29 -20.40 15.84 -7.60
N VAL A 30 -19.10 16.14 -7.67
CA VAL A 30 -18.28 15.90 -8.86
C VAL A 30 -17.46 14.61 -8.80
N ALA A 31 -17.66 13.78 -7.77
CA ALA A 31 -16.86 12.58 -7.51
C ALA A 31 -16.79 11.58 -8.67
N TYR A 32 -17.77 11.61 -9.58
CA TYR A 32 -17.87 10.69 -10.72
C TYR A 32 -17.65 11.36 -12.09
N SER A 33 -17.23 12.63 -12.11
CA SER A 33 -16.97 13.36 -13.36
C SER A 33 -15.56 13.97 -13.34
N PRO A 34 -14.62 13.44 -14.16
CA PRO A 34 -13.29 14.03 -14.32
C PRO A 34 -13.35 15.51 -14.73
N GLU A 35 -14.29 15.87 -15.61
CA GLU A 35 -14.54 17.24 -16.04
C GLU A 35 -15.04 18.11 -14.89
N GLY A 36 -15.97 17.60 -14.08
CA GLY A 36 -16.45 18.28 -12.89
C GLY A 36 -15.35 18.52 -11.87
N ALA A 37 -14.47 17.54 -11.66
CA ALA A 37 -13.33 17.67 -10.75
C ALA A 37 -12.30 18.70 -11.27
N ARG A 38 -11.97 18.69 -12.57
CA ARG A 38 -11.15 19.73 -13.23
C ARG A 38 -11.77 21.12 -13.08
N TYR A 39 -13.07 21.23 -13.33
CA TYR A 39 -13.77 22.49 -13.22
C TYR A 39 -13.76 23.03 -11.78
N LEU A 40 -14.00 22.17 -10.78
CA LEU A 40 -13.97 22.56 -9.37
C LEU A 40 -12.61 23.09 -8.93
N GLU A 41 -11.52 22.41 -9.32
CA GLU A 41 -10.15 22.86 -9.06
C GLU A 41 -9.91 24.24 -9.70
N GLN A 42 -10.20 24.35 -11.01
CA GLN A 42 -9.97 25.58 -11.75
C GLN A 42 -10.77 26.76 -11.21
N GLN A 43 -12.05 26.56 -10.85
CA GLN A 43 -12.87 27.61 -10.27
C GLN A 43 -12.38 28.02 -8.88
N THR A 44 -11.85 27.07 -8.10
CA THR A 44 -11.26 27.39 -6.80
C THR A 44 -10.00 28.25 -6.97
N ILE A 45 -9.11 27.88 -7.90
CA ILE A 45 -7.93 28.69 -8.25
C ILE A 45 -8.36 30.11 -8.66
N ASN A 46 -9.28 30.22 -9.62
CA ASN A 46 -9.76 31.52 -10.12
C ASN A 46 -10.34 32.39 -8.99
N LYS A 47 -11.11 31.79 -8.07
CA LYS A 47 -11.69 32.50 -6.94
C LYS A 47 -10.61 32.94 -5.94
N MET A 48 -9.65 32.08 -5.60
CA MET A 48 -8.57 32.42 -4.67
C MET A 48 -7.63 33.51 -5.24
N THR A 49 -7.33 33.45 -6.54
CA THR A 49 -6.56 34.49 -7.24
C THR A 49 -7.27 35.83 -7.19
N ARG A 50 -8.58 35.87 -7.49
CA ARG A 50 -9.38 37.10 -7.45
C ARG A 50 -9.46 37.72 -6.05
N LEU A 51 -9.41 36.89 -5.01
CA LEU A 51 -9.38 37.33 -3.61
C LEU A 51 -7.97 37.68 -3.10
N GLY A 52 -6.92 37.46 -3.90
CA GLY A 52 -5.53 37.66 -3.45
C GLY A 52 -5.08 36.68 -2.38
N LYS A 53 -5.74 35.51 -2.27
CA LYS A 53 -5.55 34.52 -1.19
C LYS A 53 -4.90 33.23 -1.70
N LEU A 54 -4.23 33.28 -2.84
CA LEU A 54 -3.68 32.10 -3.50
C LEU A 54 -2.61 31.40 -2.64
N GLU A 55 -1.73 32.17 -1.99
CA GLU A 55 -0.70 31.64 -1.10
C GLU A 55 -1.28 30.92 0.12
N GLU A 56 -2.32 31.51 0.74
CA GLU A 56 -3.04 30.92 1.88
C GLU A 56 -3.82 29.65 1.48
N ALA A 57 -4.19 29.53 0.21
CA ALA A 57 -5.00 28.42 -0.31
C ALA A 57 -4.18 27.21 -0.79
N GLN A 58 -2.84 27.25 -0.76
CA GLN A 58 -2.00 26.19 -1.32
C GLN A 58 -2.35 24.78 -0.83
N GLN A 59 -2.65 24.64 0.46
CA GLN A 59 -3.01 23.34 1.05
C GLN A 59 -4.35 22.82 0.50
N VAL A 60 -5.34 23.70 0.34
CA VAL A 60 -6.65 23.36 -0.23
C VAL A 60 -6.51 23.01 -1.71
N LEU A 61 -5.73 23.78 -2.46
CA LEU A 61 -5.47 23.53 -3.87
C LEU A 61 -4.76 22.20 -4.09
N LYS A 62 -3.79 21.86 -3.23
CA LYS A 62 -3.15 20.54 -3.24
C LYS A 62 -4.17 19.42 -3.02
N VAL A 63 -5.06 19.56 -2.03
CA VAL A 63 -6.12 18.56 -1.77
C VAL A 63 -7.07 18.41 -2.96
N LEU A 64 -7.43 19.51 -3.62
CA LEU A 64 -8.28 19.48 -4.82
C LEU A 64 -7.58 18.85 -6.03
N ALA A 65 -6.29 19.13 -6.22
CA ALA A 65 -5.47 18.49 -7.24
C ALA A 65 -5.36 16.98 -7.00
N ASP A 66 -5.10 16.57 -5.75
CA ASP A 66 -5.04 15.17 -5.34
C ASP A 66 -6.41 14.49 -5.55
N PHE A 67 -7.51 15.17 -5.22
CA PHE A 67 -8.88 14.71 -5.48
C PHE A 67 -9.16 14.55 -6.99
N ARG A 68 -8.88 15.56 -7.81
CA ARG A 68 -9.03 15.50 -9.27
C ARG A 68 -8.30 14.30 -9.84
N ARG A 69 -7.02 14.14 -9.47
CA ARG A 69 -6.20 13.01 -9.91
C ARG A 69 -6.83 11.67 -9.53
N SER A 70 -7.44 11.58 -8.35
CA SER A 70 -8.13 10.36 -7.92
C SER A 70 -9.36 10.03 -8.77
N VAL A 71 -10.17 11.05 -9.11
CA VAL A 71 -11.35 10.87 -9.97
C VAL A 71 -10.93 10.47 -11.38
N GLU A 72 -9.90 11.12 -11.94
CA GLU A 72 -9.34 10.76 -13.24
C GLU A 72 -8.86 9.30 -13.25
N MET A 73 -8.14 8.87 -12.22
CA MET A 73 -7.65 7.50 -12.11
C MET A 73 -8.75 6.46 -11.86
N GLN A 74 -9.87 6.83 -11.24
CA GLN A 74 -11.03 5.94 -11.10
C GLN A 74 -11.75 5.72 -12.43
N GLN A 75 -11.83 6.78 -13.25
CA GLN A 75 -12.59 6.78 -14.50
C GLN A 75 -11.76 6.41 -15.73
N ASP A 76 -10.43 6.44 -15.65
CA ASP A 76 -9.52 5.98 -16.70
C ASP A 76 -9.57 4.45 -16.82
N ARG A 77 -10.55 3.96 -17.57
CA ARG A 77 -10.86 2.54 -17.75
C ARG A 77 -10.63 2.15 -19.21
N PRO A 78 -10.04 0.96 -19.46
CA PRO A 78 -10.04 0.38 -20.79
C PRO A 78 -11.47 0.27 -21.32
N SER A 79 -11.66 0.49 -22.63
CA SER A 79 -12.98 0.31 -23.23
C SER A 79 -13.45 -1.13 -22.99
N PRO A 80 -14.74 -1.37 -22.69
CA PRO A 80 -15.29 -2.73 -22.62
C PRO A 80 -15.04 -3.56 -23.89
N GLN A 81 -14.77 -2.91 -25.01
CA GLN A 81 -14.49 -3.53 -26.31
C GLN A 81 -13.01 -3.80 -26.57
N SER A 82 -12.07 -3.31 -25.73
CA SER A 82 -10.63 -3.35 -26.05
C SER A 82 -9.94 -4.68 -25.74
N ASN A 83 -10.62 -5.69 -25.17
CA ASN A 83 -9.98 -6.94 -24.68
C ASN A 83 -8.82 -6.70 -23.69
N GLU A 84 -8.65 -5.50 -23.15
CA GLU A 84 -7.52 -5.08 -22.29
C GLU A 84 -7.69 -5.52 -20.81
N GLY A 85 -8.55 -6.50 -20.55
CA GLY A 85 -8.66 -7.17 -19.27
C GLY A 85 -10.05 -7.10 -18.62
N PRO A 86 -10.19 -7.63 -17.39
CA PRO A 86 -11.47 -7.71 -16.70
C PRO A 86 -11.97 -6.34 -16.27
N VAL A 87 -13.30 -6.21 -16.16
CA VAL A 87 -13.95 -5.02 -15.60
C VAL A 87 -13.54 -4.87 -14.13
N ARG A 88 -12.86 -3.78 -13.80
CA ARG A 88 -12.40 -3.44 -12.44
C ARG A 88 -13.46 -2.57 -11.71
N SER A 89 -13.56 -2.70 -10.39
CA SER A 89 -14.30 -1.72 -9.57
C SER A 89 -13.58 -0.36 -9.59
N ASP A 90 -14.25 0.73 -9.17
CA ASP A 90 -13.59 2.05 -9.05
C ASP A 90 -12.34 2.00 -8.18
N PHE A 91 -12.41 1.29 -7.05
CA PHE A 91 -11.27 1.09 -6.16
C PHE A 91 -10.14 0.32 -6.86
N GLN A 92 -10.45 -0.81 -7.51
CA GLN A 92 -9.44 -1.60 -8.21
C GLN A 92 -8.83 -0.84 -9.39
N ASN A 93 -9.63 -0.05 -10.11
CA ASN A 93 -9.17 0.76 -11.23
C ASN A 93 -8.25 1.89 -10.76
N PHE A 94 -8.66 2.59 -9.70
CA PHE A 94 -7.83 3.58 -9.04
C PHE A 94 -6.47 3.01 -8.65
N GLN A 95 -6.47 1.86 -7.96
CA GLN A 95 -5.23 1.19 -7.51
C GLN A 95 -4.39 0.72 -8.69
N HIS A 96 -5.02 0.20 -9.74
CA HIS A 96 -4.32 -0.20 -10.97
C HIS A 96 -3.58 0.98 -11.60
N ASN A 97 -4.27 2.11 -11.81
CA ASN A 97 -3.70 3.29 -12.42
C ASN A 97 -2.63 3.95 -11.52
N PHE A 98 -2.83 3.88 -10.20
CA PHE A 98 -1.80 4.26 -9.23
C PHE A 98 -0.54 3.39 -9.36
N ALA A 99 -0.70 2.07 -9.50
CA ALA A 99 0.42 1.15 -9.71
C ALA A 99 1.15 1.43 -11.02
N GLN A 100 0.43 1.67 -12.12
CA GLN A 100 1.06 1.99 -13.41
C GLN A 100 1.90 3.26 -13.32
N SER A 101 1.34 4.32 -12.74
CA SER A 101 2.10 5.56 -12.51
C SER A 101 3.33 5.34 -11.62
N ALA A 102 3.21 4.51 -10.58
CA ALA A 102 4.32 4.20 -9.69
C ALA A 102 5.41 3.38 -10.39
N ILE A 103 5.04 2.45 -11.27
CA ILE A 103 5.96 1.64 -12.06
C ILE A 103 6.77 2.50 -13.03
N GLU A 104 6.15 3.47 -13.69
CA GLU A 104 6.89 4.40 -14.54
C GLU A 104 7.88 5.26 -13.74
N THR A 105 7.55 5.63 -12.50
CA THR A 105 8.50 6.25 -11.58
C THR A 105 9.63 5.31 -11.20
N ILE A 106 9.33 4.04 -10.89
CA ILE A 106 10.36 3.03 -10.58
C ILE A 106 11.32 2.87 -11.75
N LYS A 107 10.83 2.72 -12.98
CA LYS A 107 11.67 2.59 -14.19
C LYS A 107 12.62 3.77 -14.40
N LYS A 108 12.19 4.98 -14.05
CA LYS A 108 13.01 6.20 -14.18
C LYS A 108 14.07 6.32 -13.09
N LEU A 109 13.77 5.85 -11.87
CA LEU A 109 14.63 6.03 -10.71
C LEU A 109 15.54 4.83 -10.42
N ALA A 110 15.10 3.63 -10.80
CA ALA A 110 15.85 2.40 -10.55
C ALA A 110 17.03 2.28 -11.53
N SER A 111 18.24 2.26 -10.99
CA SER A 111 19.48 2.11 -11.75
C SER A 111 20.07 0.70 -11.70
N GLY A 112 19.39 -0.25 -11.06
CA GLY A 112 19.87 -1.63 -10.93
C GLY A 112 18.89 -2.55 -10.21
N PRO A 113 19.33 -3.74 -9.77
CA PRO A 113 18.47 -4.75 -9.16
C PRO A 113 17.84 -4.23 -7.86
N ILE A 114 16.53 -4.40 -7.76
CA ILE A 114 15.74 -4.10 -6.57
C ILE A 114 15.47 -5.41 -5.85
N LYS A 115 15.52 -5.38 -4.52
CA LYS A 115 15.13 -6.50 -3.66
C LYS A 115 14.08 -6.06 -2.65
N LEU A 116 13.03 -6.87 -2.51
CA LEU A 116 12.04 -6.79 -1.44
C LEU A 116 12.37 -7.88 -0.41
N ASP A 117 12.76 -7.47 0.78
CA ASP A 117 12.85 -8.33 1.95
C ASP A 117 11.58 -8.16 2.78
N PHE A 118 10.89 -9.24 3.11
CA PHE A 118 9.71 -9.17 3.97
C PHE A 118 9.68 -10.28 5.02
N ALA A 119 8.99 -10.02 6.12
CA ALA A 119 8.68 -11.00 7.15
C ALA A 119 7.21 -10.87 7.55
N LEU A 120 6.54 -12.00 7.75
CA LEU A 120 5.12 -12.06 8.09
C LEU A 120 4.91 -12.95 9.32
N ASN A 121 4.14 -12.49 10.29
CA ASN A 121 3.73 -13.33 11.43
C ASN A 121 2.33 -13.95 11.22
N GLN A 122 1.90 -14.81 12.14
CA GLN A 122 0.59 -15.48 12.07
C GLN A 122 -0.59 -14.51 12.16
N GLU A 123 -0.37 -13.32 12.72
CA GLU A 123 -1.37 -12.28 12.82
C GLU A 123 -1.44 -11.37 11.59
N THR A 124 -0.74 -11.71 10.51
CA THR A 124 -0.56 -10.88 9.29
C THR A 124 0.12 -9.53 9.50
N LYS A 125 0.87 -9.37 10.60
CA LYS A 125 1.79 -8.24 10.71
C LYS A 125 2.94 -8.48 9.74
N ILE A 126 3.17 -7.50 8.85
CA ILE A 126 4.22 -7.53 7.85
C ILE A 126 5.28 -6.48 8.18
N ILE A 127 6.53 -6.89 8.16
CA ILE A 127 7.68 -6.00 8.09
C ILE A 127 8.25 -6.15 6.69
N ARG A 128 8.51 -5.05 6.00
CA ARG A 128 9.09 -5.07 4.67
C ARG A 128 10.15 -3.99 4.55
N GLY A 129 11.15 -4.26 3.72
CA GLY A 129 12.19 -3.33 3.35
C GLY A 129 12.53 -3.51 1.88
N PHE A 130 12.87 -2.41 1.22
CA PHE A 130 13.38 -2.43 -0.14
C PHE A 130 14.85 -2.05 -0.14
N SER A 131 15.63 -2.73 -0.96
CA SER A 131 17.01 -2.35 -1.27
C SER A 131 17.21 -2.22 -2.77
N SER A 132 18.13 -1.35 -3.16
CA SER A 132 18.55 -1.12 -4.54
C SER A 132 20.07 -1.17 -4.59
N ASN A 133 20.63 -1.98 -5.50
CA ASN A 133 22.09 -2.18 -5.59
C ASN A 133 22.73 -2.61 -4.26
N GLY A 134 22.01 -3.42 -3.47
CA GLY A 134 22.47 -3.91 -2.17
C GLY A 134 22.33 -2.91 -1.00
N ASN A 135 21.93 -1.66 -1.25
CA ASN A 135 21.72 -0.66 -0.22
C ASN A 135 20.24 -0.53 0.13
N VAL A 136 19.91 -0.52 1.42
CA VAL A 136 18.53 -0.28 1.89
C VAL A 136 18.10 1.12 1.51
N LEU A 137 16.90 1.25 0.95
CA LEU A 137 16.34 2.55 0.60
C LEU A 137 15.89 3.28 1.87
N PRO A 138 16.32 4.54 2.10
CA PRO A 138 15.97 5.29 3.29
C PRO A 138 14.54 5.82 3.23
N ALA A 139 13.98 6.12 4.40
CA ALA A 139 12.69 6.81 4.49
C ALA A 139 12.74 8.16 3.75
N GLY A 140 11.70 8.46 2.97
CA GLY A 140 11.62 9.67 2.15
C GLY A 140 12.23 9.53 0.75
N ASP A 141 12.89 8.41 0.44
CA ASP A 141 13.36 8.13 -0.92
C ASP A 141 12.16 8.00 -1.90
N PRO A 142 12.13 8.74 -3.03
CA PRO A 142 11.05 8.63 -4.00
C PRO A 142 10.90 7.24 -4.63
N LEU A 143 11.99 6.48 -4.78
CA LEU A 143 11.96 5.10 -5.27
C LEU A 143 11.30 4.18 -4.24
N LEU A 144 11.62 4.36 -2.95
CA LEU A 144 10.95 3.61 -1.86
C LEU A 144 9.45 3.88 -1.86
N ALA A 145 9.05 5.16 -1.95
CA ALA A 145 7.65 5.54 -1.99
C ALA A 145 6.90 4.89 -3.17
N ALA A 146 7.52 4.87 -4.35
CA ALA A 146 6.94 4.24 -5.54
C ALA A 146 6.84 2.69 -5.41
N LEU A 147 7.84 2.04 -4.81
CA LEU A 147 7.82 0.60 -4.54
C LEU A 147 6.74 0.21 -3.53
N ASP A 148 6.65 0.95 -2.42
CA ASP A 148 5.62 0.75 -1.41
C ASP A 148 4.21 0.94 -1.99
N LEU A 149 4.05 1.97 -2.81
CA LEU A 149 2.80 2.25 -3.48
C LEU A 149 2.38 1.11 -4.41
N THR A 150 3.34 0.59 -5.19
CA THR A 150 3.09 -0.53 -6.10
C THR A 150 2.75 -1.82 -5.33
N PHE A 151 3.42 -2.08 -4.20
CA PHE A 151 3.11 -3.21 -3.34
C PHE A 151 1.70 -3.12 -2.74
N ASN A 152 1.31 -1.94 -2.25
CA ASN A 152 -0.03 -1.74 -1.72
C ASN A 152 -1.11 -1.87 -2.81
N ALA A 153 -0.86 -1.37 -4.01
CA ALA A 153 -1.78 -1.52 -5.13
C ALA A 153 -1.90 -2.99 -5.59
N TRP A 154 -0.79 -3.75 -5.59
CA TRP A 154 -0.79 -5.18 -5.86
C TRP A 154 -1.66 -5.97 -4.87
N LEU A 155 -1.62 -5.60 -3.59
CA LEU A 155 -2.51 -6.14 -2.55
C LEU A 155 -3.97 -5.77 -2.83
N ALA A 156 -4.24 -4.53 -3.21
CA ALA A 156 -5.59 -4.03 -3.45
C ALA A 156 -6.27 -4.71 -4.65
N GLU A 157 -5.52 -5.03 -5.72
CA GLU A 157 -6.02 -5.85 -6.85
C GLU A 157 -6.48 -7.26 -6.40
N ARG A 158 -6.04 -7.72 -5.23
CA ARG A 158 -6.39 -9.01 -4.61
C ARG A 158 -7.35 -8.84 -3.42
N ASN A 159 -8.02 -7.69 -3.32
CA ASN A 159 -8.95 -7.34 -2.25
C ASN A 159 -8.29 -7.38 -0.85
N MET A 160 -7.08 -6.84 -0.75
CA MET A 160 -6.34 -6.71 0.50
C MET A 160 -5.85 -5.29 0.72
N ILE A 161 -5.75 -4.87 1.98
CA ILE A 161 -5.22 -3.56 2.34
C ILE A 161 -4.24 -3.64 3.51
N SER A 162 -3.14 -2.90 3.40
CA SER A 162 -2.15 -2.75 4.47
C SER A 162 -2.50 -1.54 5.34
N LYS A 163 -2.77 -1.76 6.64
CA LYS A 163 -3.05 -0.69 7.60
C LYS A 163 -2.36 -0.94 8.93
N GLY A 164 -1.48 -0.02 9.35
CA GLY A 164 -0.71 -0.17 10.58
C GLY A 164 0.17 -1.43 10.58
N SER A 165 0.82 -1.69 9.45
CA SER A 165 1.67 -2.88 9.24
C SER A 165 0.94 -4.22 9.34
N ARG A 166 -0.40 -4.25 9.27
CA ARG A 166 -1.20 -5.48 9.21
C ARG A 166 -2.01 -5.52 7.92
N ILE A 167 -2.16 -6.71 7.34
CA ILE A 167 -2.91 -6.92 6.09
C ILE A 167 -4.30 -7.46 6.39
N TYR A 168 -5.33 -6.77 5.89
CA TYR A 168 -6.73 -7.15 6.06
C TYR A 168 -7.37 -7.46 4.71
N GLU A 169 -8.45 -8.24 4.72
CA GLU A 169 -9.34 -8.32 3.57
C GLU A 169 -10.15 -7.03 3.43
N CYS A 170 -10.37 -6.58 2.19
CA CYS A 170 -11.29 -5.49 1.88
C CYS A 170 -12.37 -5.91 0.88
N ASP A 171 -13.43 -5.11 0.81
CA ASP A 171 -14.48 -5.25 -0.19
C ASP A 171 -14.14 -4.49 -1.49
N SER A 172 -15.07 -4.46 -2.44
CA SER A 172 -14.91 -3.79 -3.74
C SER A 172 -14.75 -2.27 -3.65
N ASN A 173 -15.05 -1.67 -2.50
CA ASN A 173 -14.89 -0.24 -2.22
C ASN A 173 -13.56 0.07 -1.53
N GLY A 174 -12.82 -0.96 -1.13
CA GLY A 174 -11.58 -0.83 -0.35
C GLY A 174 -11.82 -0.74 1.15
N ASP A 175 -13.05 -0.93 1.63
CA ASP A 175 -13.36 -0.95 3.05
C ASP A 175 -12.95 -2.29 3.66
N ILE A 176 -12.33 -2.24 4.86
CA ILE A 176 -11.89 -3.46 5.56
C ILE A 176 -13.13 -4.29 5.93
N LYS A 177 -13.16 -5.55 5.47
CA LYS A 177 -14.23 -6.47 5.80
C LYS A 177 -14.32 -6.69 7.29
N LYS A 178 -15.54 -6.84 7.78
CA LYS A 178 -15.84 -7.19 9.17
C LYS A 178 -16.53 -8.55 9.25
N ASP A 179 -16.22 -9.31 10.29
CA ASP A 179 -16.94 -10.53 10.62
C ASP A 179 -18.32 -10.23 11.24
N ALA A 180 -19.08 -11.27 11.58
CA ALA A 180 -20.39 -11.14 12.20
C ALA A 180 -20.37 -10.42 13.58
N ALA A 181 -19.21 -10.40 14.25
CA ALA A 181 -19.00 -9.71 15.52
C ALA A 181 -18.49 -8.27 15.33
N GLY A 182 -18.30 -7.81 14.10
CA GLY A 182 -17.80 -6.48 13.77
C GLY A 182 -16.27 -6.33 13.82
N ASN A 183 -15.52 -7.42 14.04
CA ASN A 183 -14.06 -7.40 14.04
C ASN A 183 -13.52 -7.38 12.61
N ARG A 184 -12.36 -6.76 12.42
CA ARG A 184 -11.69 -6.73 11.11
C ARG A 184 -11.21 -8.13 10.72
N VAL A 185 -11.49 -8.52 9.48
CA VAL A 185 -11.06 -9.80 8.94
C VAL A 185 -9.60 -9.70 8.48
N ASN A 186 -8.72 -10.45 9.15
CA ASN A 186 -7.33 -10.61 8.72
C ASN A 186 -7.26 -11.56 7.52
N VAL A 187 -6.26 -11.37 6.67
CA VAL A 187 -5.96 -12.36 5.63
C VAL A 187 -5.37 -13.62 6.28
N ASP A 188 -5.47 -14.78 5.63
CA ASP A 188 -4.68 -15.94 6.04
C ASP A 188 -3.19 -15.72 5.77
N ALA A 189 -2.35 -15.78 6.82
CA ALA A 189 -0.93 -15.46 6.73
C ALA A 189 -0.16 -16.41 5.81
N VAL A 190 -0.50 -17.70 5.81
CA VAL A 190 0.17 -18.72 4.98
C VAL A 190 -0.17 -18.48 3.50
N LYS A 191 -1.45 -18.21 3.20
CA LYS A 191 -1.92 -17.86 1.87
C LYS A 191 -1.27 -16.58 1.37
N LEU A 192 -1.18 -15.55 2.21
CA LEU A 192 -0.55 -14.29 1.84
C LEU A 192 0.94 -14.46 1.52
N SER A 193 1.68 -15.18 2.37
CA SER A 193 3.10 -15.49 2.15
C SER A 193 3.32 -16.25 0.84
N LYS A 194 2.54 -17.31 0.60
CA LYS A 194 2.59 -18.06 -0.68
C LYS A 194 2.30 -17.17 -1.88
N MET A 195 1.33 -16.28 -1.76
CA MET A 195 0.92 -15.39 -2.85
C MET A 195 1.96 -14.32 -3.17
N ILE A 196 2.64 -13.76 -2.17
CA ILE A 196 3.71 -12.77 -2.38
C ILE A 196 4.89 -13.42 -3.14
N SER A 197 5.26 -14.62 -2.74
CA SER A 197 6.41 -15.37 -3.26
C SER A 197 6.07 -16.29 -4.44
N ASP A 198 4.85 -16.23 -4.98
CA ASP A 198 4.43 -17.09 -6.08
C ASP A 198 5.25 -16.77 -7.36
N PRO A 199 5.88 -17.77 -8.00
CA PRO A 199 6.76 -17.54 -9.15
C PRO A 199 6.01 -17.09 -10.41
N GLU A 200 4.72 -17.43 -10.54
CA GLU A 200 3.92 -17.15 -11.72
C GLU A 200 3.01 -15.94 -11.53
N HIS A 201 2.54 -15.68 -10.31
CA HIS A 201 1.49 -14.69 -10.03
C HIS A 201 1.86 -13.75 -8.86
N GLY A 202 3.04 -13.91 -8.29
CA GLY A 202 3.51 -13.14 -7.15
C GLY A 202 3.98 -11.74 -7.50
N PHE A 203 4.47 -11.03 -6.49
CA PHE A 203 4.86 -9.62 -6.63
C PHE A 203 6.02 -9.44 -7.61
N GLN A 204 7.04 -10.29 -7.50
CA GLN A 204 8.20 -10.32 -8.39
C GLN A 204 7.77 -10.48 -9.86
N LYS A 205 6.92 -11.47 -10.15
CA LYS A 205 6.48 -11.74 -11.52
C LYS A 205 5.62 -10.60 -12.07
N THR A 206 4.76 -10.03 -11.24
CA THR A 206 3.92 -8.89 -11.62
C THR A 206 4.78 -7.70 -12.05
N LEU A 207 5.79 -7.32 -11.27
CA LEU A 207 6.70 -6.23 -11.61
C LEU A 207 7.60 -6.55 -12.82
N SER A 208 8.13 -7.77 -12.88
CA SER A 208 8.98 -8.23 -13.98
C SER A 208 8.24 -8.17 -15.32
N SER A 209 6.97 -8.58 -15.35
CA SER A 209 6.14 -8.49 -16.57
C SER A 209 5.92 -7.07 -17.07
N LYS A 210 6.12 -6.08 -16.18
CA LYS A 210 6.00 -4.64 -16.48
C LYS A 210 7.36 -3.97 -16.68
N GLY A 211 8.45 -4.74 -16.78
CA GLY A 211 9.80 -4.24 -17.06
C GLY A 211 10.57 -3.76 -15.82
N VAL A 212 10.16 -4.14 -14.62
CA VAL A 212 10.87 -3.82 -13.36
C VAL A 212 11.43 -5.11 -12.76
N ASN A 213 12.75 -5.22 -12.68
CA ASN A 213 13.41 -6.39 -12.11
C ASN A 213 13.46 -6.29 -10.57
N VAL A 214 12.69 -7.14 -9.90
CA VAL A 214 12.64 -7.23 -8.43
C VAL A 214 12.85 -8.67 -7.98
N THR A 215 13.68 -8.88 -6.97
CA THR A 215 13.76 -10.16 -6.25
C THR A 215 13.00 -10.08 -4.94
N VAL A 216 12.31 -11.14 -4.56
CA VAL A 216 11.53 -11.20 -3.32
C VAL A 216 12.09 -12.26 -2.40
N GLU A 217 12.45 -11.88 -1.18
CA GLU A 217 12.98 -12.79 -0.16
C GLU A 217 12.14 -12.72 1.13
N GLN A 218 11.72 -13.89 1.60
CA GLN A 218 10.99 -14.01 2.85
C GLN A 218 11.93 -14.36 4.02
N HIS A 219 11.75 -13.64 5.11
CA HIS A 219 12.47 -13.78 6.35
C HIS A 219 11.55 -14.29 7.47
N ARG A 220 12.15 -14.98 8.46
CA ARG A 220 11.46 -15.23 9.73
C ARG A 220 11.15 -13.91 10.45
N TYR A 221 9.97 -13.82 11.05
CA TYR A 221 9.56 -12.65 11.82
C TYR A 221 10.46 -12.45 13.05
N PRO A 222 10.77 -11.22 13.49
CA PRO A 222 11.74 -10.97 14.58
C PRO A 222 11.48 -11.74 15.88
N GLU A 223 10.23 -11.83 16.33
CA GLU A 223 9.84 -12.57 17.54
C GLU A 223 10.21 -14.07 17.42
N GLN A 224 9.92 -14.67 16.25
CA GLN A 224 10.27 -16.07 15.96
C GLN A 224 11.78 -16.30 15.85
N ARG A 225 12.55 -15.26 15.46
CA ARG A 225 14.02 -15.32 15.45
C ARG A 225 14.60 -15.34 16.86
N ALA A 226 14.01 -14.58 17.79
CA ALA A 226 14.45 -14.54 19.19
C ALA A 226 14.21 -15.89 19.89
N GLU A 227 13.01 -16.47 19.71
CA GLU A 227 12.65 -17.79 20.26
C GLU A 227 13.55 -18.91 19.73
N ALA A 228 13.83 -18.93 18.42
CA ALA A 228 14.70 -19.94 17.81
C ALA A 228 16.16 -19.85 18.31
N LYS A 229 16.67 -18.63 18.52
CA LYS A 229 18.01 -18.44 19.11
C LYS A 229 18.07 -18.93 20.55
N GLN A 230 17.03 -18.67 21.35
CA GLN A 230 16.95 -19.15 22.73
C GLN A 230 16.83 -20.67 22.81
N ALA A 231 16.03 -21.30 21.94
CA ALA A 231 15.89 -22.75 21.88
C ALA A 231 17.21 -23.44 21.46
N ALA A 232 17.92 -22.88 20.47
CA ALA A 232 19.22 -23.39 20.04
C ALA A 232 20.29 -23.28 21.14
N SER A 233 20.31 -22.16 21.89
CA SER A 233 21.21 -22.03 23.05
C SER A 233 20.87 -22.99 24.20
N ALA A 234 19.59 -23.29 24.42
CA ALA A 234 19.16 -24.22 25.45
C ALA A 234 19.45 -25.69 25.10
N GLN A 235 19.46 -26.05 23.82
CA GLN A 235 19.88 -27.38 23.35
C GLN A 235 21.41 -27.53 23.39
N ALA A 236 22.17 -26.52 22.98
CA ALA A 236 23.63 -26.54 23.04
C ALA A 236 24.20 -26.59 24.48
N GLN A 237 23.43 -26.16 25.48
CA GLN A 237 23.80 -26.28 26.90
C GLN A 237 23.42 -27.65 27.52
N ARG A 238 22.67 -28.50 26.81
CA ARG A 238 22.25 -29.84 27.29
C ARG A 238 23.11 -31.00 26.78
N GLU A 239 24.01 -30.76 25.82
CA GLU A 239 25.02 -31.74 25.37
C GLU A 239 26.42 -31.26 25.79
N PRO A 240 26.85 -31.56 27.03
CA PRO A 240 28.08 -32.32 27.16
C PRO A 240 28.08 -33.19 28.43
N ASP A 241 27.38 -34.33 28.43
CA ASP A 241 27.51 -35.34 29.50
C ASP A 241 27.06 -36.73 29.03
N GLN A 242 27.54 -37.18 27.86
CA GLN A 242 27.52 -38.60 27.51
C GLN A 242 28.93 -39.13 27.21
N GLU A 243 29.52 -39.64 28.30
CA GLU A 243 30.32 -40.86 28.41
C GLU A 243 31.65 -40.98 27.64
N ALA A 244 32.75 -40.79 28.37
CA ALA A 244 33.97 -41.57 28.15
C ALA A 244 33.88 -42.86 28.98
N PRO A 245 34.05 -44.07 28.40
CA PRO A 245 34.02 -45.32 29.16
C PRO A 245 35.27 -45.43 30.03
N THR A 246 35.07 -45.55 31.34
CA THR A 246 36.13 -45.76 32.32
C THR A 246 36.68 -47.19 32.16
N SER A 247 37.90 -47.31 31.64
CA SER A 247 38.63 -48.57 31.55
C SER A 247 38.93 -49.09 32.97
N GLY A 248 38.25 -50.17 33.35
CA GLY A 248 38.44 -50.85 34.64
C GLY A 248 39.81 -51.52 34.71
N SER A 249 40.64 -51.05 35.63
CA SER A 249 41.84 -51.76 36.09
C SER A 249 41.43 -52.99 36.92
N GLY A 250 41.69 -54.18 36.40
CA GLY A 250 41.68 -55.43 37.16
C GLY A 250 43.09 -55.83 37.57
N MET A 251 43.46 -55.61 38.83
CA MET A 251 44.58 -56.27 39.50
C MET A 251 44.19 -57.73 39.82
N GLY A 252 45.09 -58.67 39.56
CA GLY A 252 44.99 -60.07 40.02
C GLY A 252 46.38 -60.65 40.22
N ALA A 253 46.72 -60.91 41.48
CA ALA A 253 48.00 -61.41 41.97
C ALA A 253 48.06 -62.94 42.02
N GLY A 254 49.29 -63.48 42.05
CA GLY A 254 49.61 -64.71 42.80
C GLY A 254 49.97 -65.94 41.99
N GLY A 255 51.15 -66.51 42.27
CA GLY A 255 51.61 -67.82 41.80
C GLY A 255 53.11 -67.88 41.60
#